data_AF-A0A9W9QQJ5-F1
#
_entry.id   AF-A0A9W9QQJ5-F1
#
_cell.length_a   1.000
_cell.length_b   1.000
_cell.length_c   1.000
_cell.angle_alpha   90.00
_cell.angle_beta   90.00
_cell.angle_gamma   90.00
#
_symmetry.space_group_name_H-M   'P 1'
#
loop_
_entity.id
_entity.type
_entity.pdbx_description
1 polymer ?
#
loop_
_entity_poly.entity_id
_entity_poly.type
_entity_poly.pdbx_seq_one_letter_code
_entity_poly.pdbx_strand_id
1 'polypeptide(L)'
;MDGEELIASVLHKIEREKALITAASNMRQSTDNPLVQQRVDANIREGRKNIAYLEEKMRELEIRQRNQGAGSPGQRGGPAPPPKDYAGYGGEQGDYGEPHYPQGAQARCLPVPHSPTLDLTPRSRRLGPITQS
;
A
#
# COMPACT_ATOMS: atom_id res chain seq x y z
N MET A 1 -26.48 -1.68 10.46
CA MET A 1 -26.61 -0.23 10.17
C MET A 1 -25.22 0.38 10.04
N ASP A 2 -24.33 -0.29 9.30
CA ASP A 2 -22.88 -0.10 9.50
C ASP A 2 -22.25 0.73 8.36
N GLY A 3 -22.92 0.81 7.21
CA GLY A 3 -22.44 1.56 6.05
C GLY A 3 -22.42 3.08 6.26
N GLU A 4 -23.48 3.64 6.84
CA GLU A 4 -23.58 5.09 7.13
C GLU A 4 -22.57 5.52 8.20
N GLU A 5 -22.35 4.70 9.23
CA GLU A 5 -21.37 4.98 10.28
C GLU A 5 -19.92 5.00 9.72
N LEU A 6 -19.61 4.08 8.80
CA LEU A 6 -18.32 4.07 8.11
C LEU A 6 -18.12 5.30 7.23
N ILE A 7 -19.16 5.72 6.49
CA ILE A 7 -19.11 6.94 5.66
C ILE A 7 -18.91 8.19 6.54
N ALA A 8 -19.64 8.30 7.65
CA ALA A 8 -19.47 9.38 8.61
C ALA A 8 -18.06 9.41 9.22
N SER A 9 -17.47 8.23 9.52
CA SER A 9 -16.09 8.12 10.00
C SER A 9 -15.08 8.65 8.97
N VAL A 10 -15.26 8.34 7.69
CA VAL A 10 -14.40 8.83 6.60
C VAL A 10 -14.53 10.35 6.44
N LEU A 11 -15.74 10.90 6.55
CA LEU A 11 -15.96 12.35 6.52
C LEU A 11 -15.20 13.07 7.64
N HIS A 12 -15.32 12.59 8.88
CA HIS A 12 -14.57 13.17 10.01
C HIS A 12 -13.05 13.09 9.81
N LYS A 13 -12.55 12.03 9.15
CA LYS A 13 -11.13 11.94 8.79
C LYS A 13 -10.75 13.02 7.78
N ILE A 14 -11.56 13.28 6.76
CA ILE A 14 -11.32 14.34 5.78
C ILE A 14 -11.28 15.71 6.45
N GLU A 15 -12.20 15.99 7.37
CA GLU A 15 -12.22 17.24 8.13
C GLU A 15 -10.95 17.43 8.95
N ARG A 16 -10.46 16.36 9.59
CA ARG A 16 -9.18 16.37 10.29
C ARG A 16 -8.02 16.69 9.35
N GLU A 17 -7.94 16.04 8.19
CA GLU A 17 -6.86 16.31 7.22
C GLU A 17 -6.89 17.78 6.73
N LYS A 18 -8.09 18.34 6.47
CA LYS A 18 -8.25 19.75 6.10
C LYS A 18 -7.75 20.69 7.18
N ALA A 19 -8.09 20.42 8.45
CA ALA A 19 -7.61 21.19 9.58
C ALA A 19 -6.07 21.11 9.72
N LEU A 20 -5.49 19.92 9.56
CA LEU A 20 -4.04 19.72 9.62
C LEU A 20 -3.29 20.47 8.50
N ILE A 21 -3.80 20.45 7.26
CA ILE A 21 -3.21 21.22 6.15
C ILE A 21 -3.26 22.71 6.45
N THR A 22 -4.35 23.19 7.03
CA THR A 22 -4.53 24.61 7.37
C THR A 22 -3.54 25.02 8.47
N ALA A 23 -3.45 24.23 9.53
CA ALA A 23 -2.48 24.43 10.61
C ALA A 23 -1.03 24.41 10.08
N ALA A 24 -0.69 23.42 9.25
CA ALA A 24 0.63 23.33 8.62
C ALA A 24 0.92 24.55 7.73
N SER A 25 -0.06 25.02 6.96
CA SER A 25 0.09 26.22 6.12
C SER A 25 0.39 27.47 6.95
N ASN A 26 -0.27 27.62 8.10
CA ASN A 26 0.03 28.70 9.04
C ASN A 26 1.44 28.56 9.64
N MET A 27 1.85 27.34 10.02
CA MET A 27 3.21 27.09 10.51
C MET A 27 4.29 27.43 9.49
N ARG A 28 4.02 27.17 8.20
CA ARG A 28 4.91 27.53 7.09
C ARG A 28 5.17 29.04 7.01
N GLN A 29 4.14 29.84 7.28
CA GLN A 29 4.22 31.30 7.24
C GLN A 29 4.91 31.87 8.48
N SER A 30 4.85 31.16 9.61
CA SER A 30 5.40 31.60 10.89
C SER A 30 6.83 31.10 11.18
N THR A 31 7.48 30.43 10.22
CA THR A 31 8.80 29.80 10.45
C THR A 31 9.76 29.95 9.27
N ASP A 32 10.96 30.43 9.54
CA ASP A 32 12.07 30.54 8.57
C ASP A 32 13.07 29.37 8.66
N ASN A 33 12.84 28.41 9.55
CA ASN A 33 13.70 27.24 9.71
C ASN A 33 13.49 26.25 8.55
N PRO A 34 14.54 25.94 7.74
CA PRO A 34 14.40 25.08 6.56
C PRO A 34 13.97 23.64 6.90
N LEU A 35 14.37 23.10 8.06
CA LEU A 35 13.96 21.77 8.48
C LEU A 35 12.48 21.72 8.83
N VAL A 36 11.96 22.78 9.46
CA VAL A 36 10.53 22.88 9.79
C VAL A 36 9.73 23.09 8.51
N GLN A 37 10.20 23.95 7.58
CA GLN A 37 9.56 24.13 6.28
C GLN A 37 9.48 22.83 5.50
N GLN A 38 10.55 22.04 5.43
CA GLN A 38 10.55 20.74 4.74
C GLN A 38 9.50 19.79 5.32
N ARG A 39 9.41 19.70 6.66
CA ARG A 39 8.42 18.85 7.34
C ARG A 39 7.00 19.34 7.11
N VAL A 40 6.77 20.64 7.21
CA VAL A 40 5.47 21.27 6.97
C VAL A 40 5.03 21.06 5.52
N ASP A 41 5.92 21.24 4.55
CA ASP A 41 5.65 20.99 3.12
C ASP A 41 5.39 19.52 2.82
N ALA A 42 6.05 18.60 3.53
CA ALA A 42 5.73 17.18 3.47
C ALA A 42 4.31 16.90 4.01
N ASN A 43 3.96 17.46 5.17
CA ASN A 43 2.63 17.30 5.78
C ASN A 43 1.51 17.86 4.89
N ILE A 44 1.72 19.00 4.26
CA ILE A 44 0.74 19.60 3.33
C ILE A 44 0.54 18.69 2.12
N ARG A 45 1.62 18.18 1.53
CA ARG A 45 1.54 17.27 0.37
C ARG A 45 0.85 15.97 0.73
N GLU A 46 1.17 15.40 1.88
CA GLU A 46 0.58 14.14 2.32
C GLU A 46 -0.89 14.30 2.70
N GLY A 47 -1.25 15.35 3.43
CA GLY A 47 -2.65 15.66 3.75
C GLY A 47 -3.51 15.78 2.50
N ARG A 48 -2.99 16.39 1.42
CA ARG A 48 -3.71 16.46 0.12
C ARG A 48 -3.97 15.09 -0.50
N LYS A 49 -2.98 14.18 -0.43
CA LYS A 49 -3.17 12.80 -0.91
C LYS A 49 -4.16 12.04 -0.04
N ASN A 50 -4.08 12.22 1.28
CA ASN A 50 -4.99 11.60 2.23
C ASN A 50 -6.44 12.01 1.94
N ILE A 51 -6.69 13.30 1.71
CA ILE A 51 -8.02 13.79 1.32
C ILE A 51 -8.50 13.11 0.03
N ALA A 52 -7.69 13.13 -1.04
CA ALA A 52 -8.07 12.51 -2.30
C ALA A 52 -8.37 11.00 -2.16
N TYR A 53 -7.58 10.29 -1.36
CA TYR A 53 -7.80 8.87 -1.09
C TYR A 53 -9.10 8.63 -0.28
N LEU A 54 -9.35 9.43 0.75
CA LEU A 54 -10.54 9.31 1.58
C LEU A 54 -11.81 9.67 0.80
N GLU A 55 -11.76 10.67 -0.09
CA GLU A 55 -12.85 11.02 -1.00
C GLU A 55 -13.19 9.87 -1.96
N GLU A 56 -12.18 9.23 -2.54
CA GLU A 56 -12.39 8.05 -3.39
C GLU A 56 -12.94 6.86 -2.57
N LYS A 57 -12.42 6.63 -1.36
CA LYS A 57 -12.91 5.56 -0.48
C LYS A 57 -14.36 5.78 -0.05
N MET A 58 -14.79 7.02 0.16
CA MET A 58 -16.18 7.33 0.46
C MET A 58 -17.10 6.94 -0.69
N ARG A 59 -16.73 7.31 -1.93
CA ARG A 59 -17.47 6.93 -3.14
C ARG A 59 -17.57 5.41 -3.28
N GLU A 60 -16.47 4.70 -3.06
CA GLU A 60 -16.48 3.23 -3.07
C GLU A 60 -17.44 2.64 -2.02
N LEU A 61 -17.45 3.20 -0.81
CA LEU A 61 -18.33 2.75 0.27
C LEU A 61 -19.81 3.02 -0.03
N GLU A 62 -20.14 4.17 -0.61
CA GLU A 62 -21.51 4.49 -1.05
C GLU A 62 -22.00 3.52 -2.13
N ILE A 63 -21.16 3.20 -3.13
CA ILE A 63 -21.48 2.21 -4.17
C ILE A 63 -21.70 0.84 -3.54
N ARG A 64 -20.82 0.42 -2.62
CA ARG A 64 -20.96 -0.85 -1.91
C ARG A 64 -22.22 -0.90 -1.06
N GLN A 65 -22.55 0.17 -0.34
CA GLN A 65 -23.77 0.25 0.46
C GLN A 65 -25.01 0.15 -0.43
N ARG A 66 -25.04 0.86 -1.57
CA ARG A 66 -26.13 0.78 -2.54
C ARG A 66 -26.25 -0.61 -3.19
N ASN A 67 -25.15 -1.28 -3.48
CA ASN A 67 -25.14 -2.62 -4.07
C ASN A 67 -25.52 -3.70 -3.04
N GLN A 68 -25.07 -3.56 -1.78
CA GLN A 68 -25.52 -4.39 -0.65
C GLN A 68 -27.02 -4.22 -0.35
N GLY A 69 -27.58 -3.03 -0.60
CA GLY A 69 -29.04 -2.79 -0.54
C GLY A 69 -29.81 -3.30 -1.76
N ALA A 70 -29.14 -3.53 -2.91
CA ALA A 70 -29.74 -4.05 -4.14
C ALA A 70 -29.73 -5.60 -4.22
N GLY A 71 -28.93 -6.26 -3.38
CA GLY A 71 -29.05 -7.70 -3.12
C GLY A 71 -30.01 -7.93 -1.95
N SER A 72 -31.30 -8.09 -2.24
CA SER A 72 -32.30 -8.46 -1.23
C SER A 72 -31.82 -9.63 -0.36
N PRO A 73 -31.89 -9.55 0.98
CA PRO A 73 -31.98 -10.74 1.81
C PRO A 73 -33.29 -11.42 1.41
N GLY A 74 -33.17 -12.49 0.62
CA GLY A 74 -34.26 -13.19 -0.03
C GLY A 74 -35.43 -13.44 0.91
N GLN A 75 -36.49 -12.66 0.69
CA GLN A 75 -37.82 -13.03 1.10
C GLN A 75 -38.18 -14.33 0.37
N ARG A 76 -38.17 -15.42 1.14
CA ARG A 76 -39.11 -16.54 1.09
C ARG A 76 -39.69 -16.86 -0.32
N GLY A 77 -39.16 -17.91 -0.96
CA GLY A 77 -39.98 -18.83 -1.75
C GLY A 77 -40.22 -18.53 -3.24
N GLY A 78 -39.18 -18.30 -4.04
CA GLY A 78 -39.27 -18.34 -5.51
C GLY A 78 -38.14 -19.18 -6.11
N PRO A 79 -38.39 -19.99 -7.18
CA PRO A 79 -37.36 -20.80 -7.79
C PRO A 79 -36.24 -19.91 -8.35
N ALA A 80 -34.99 -20.38 -8.20
CA ALA A 80 -33.79 -19.67 -8.59
C ALA A 80 -33.87 -19.19 -10.06
N PRO A 81 -33.28 -18.02 -10.40
CA PRO A 81 -33.12 -17.64 -11.80
C PRO A 81 -32.37 -18.76 -12.54
N PRO A 82 -32.76 -19.07 -13.79
CA PRO A 82 -32.16 -20.17 -14.53
C PRO A 82 -30.64 -19.98 -14.61
N PRO A 83 -29.85 -21.05 -14.45
CA PRO A 83 -28.41 -20.98 -14.63
C PRO A 83 -28.13 -20.43 -16.02
N LYS A 84 -27.25 -19.44 -16.09
CA LYS A 84 -26.76 -18.93 -17.38
C LYS A 84 -25.90 -20.05 -17.97
N ASP A 85 -26.51 -20.86 -18.82
CA ASP A 85 -25.84 -21.91 -19.58
C ASP A 85 -24.74 -21.30 -20.46
N TYR A 86 -23.55 -21.13 -19.89
CA TYR A 86 -22.31 -21.08 -20.65
C TYR A 86 -21.81 -22.53 -20.80
N ALA A 87 -22.65 -23.36 -21.42
CA ALA A 87 -22.24 -24.64 -21.96
C ALA A 87 -21.51 -24.38 -23.28
N GLY A 88 -20.18 -24.31 -23.23
CA GLY A 88 -19.38 -24.30 -24.44
C GLY A 88 -18.03 -23.62 -24.31
N TYR A 89 -17.16 -24.14 -23.44
CA TYR A 89 -15.79 -24.53 -23.81
C TYR A 89 -15.26 -25.40 -22.67
N GLY A 90 -15.47 -26.71 -22.83
CA GLY A 90 -14.64 -27.69 -22.16
C GLY A 90 -13.23 -27.62 -22.75
N GLY A 91 -12.24 -27.77 -21.88
CA GLY A 91 -10.84 -27.89 -22.28
C GLY A 91 -9.92 -27.73 -21.08
N GLU A 92 -9.54 -28.86 -20.50
CA GLU A 92 -8.34 -29.10 -19.67
C GLU A 92 -8.10 -28.21 -18.43
N GLN A 93 -8.31 -28.76 -17.24
CA GLN A 93 -7.25 -29.35 -16.41
C GLN A 93 -6.25 -28.30 -15.91
N GLY A 94 -6.30 -28.10 -14.59
CA GLY A 94 -5.42 -27.18 -13.89
C GLY A 94 -3.96 -27.57 -14.01
N ASP A 95 -3.12 -26.57 -14.22
CA ASP A 95 -1.73 -26.57 -13.81
C ASP A 95 -1.31 -25.10 -13.69
N TYR A 96 -1.21 -24.61 -12.46
CA TYR A 96 -0.45 -23.40 -12.15
C TYR A 96 0.70 -23.83 -11.24
N GLY A 97 1.48 -24.82 -11.70
CA GLY A 97 2.88 -24.97 -11.33
C GLY A 97 3.67 -23.84 -12.00
N GLU A 98 4.38 -23.05 -11.22
CA GLU A 98 5.84 -23.14 -11.16
C GLU A 98 6.56 -22.36 -12.29
N PRO A 99 7.28 -21.28 -11.99
CA PRO A 99 8.25 -20.71 -12.92
C PRO A 99 9.40 -21.72 -13.10
N HIS A 100 9.35 -22.43 -14.21
CA HIS A 100 10.38 -23.33 -14.70
C HIS A 100 11.74 -22.61 -14.78
N TYR A 101 12.59 -22.86 -13.80
CA TYR A 101 14.03 -22.68 -13.89
C TYR A 101 14.60 -23.68 -14.91
N PRO A 102 15.57 -23.29 -15.76
CA PRO A 102 16.32 -24.28 -16.52
C PRO A 102 17.23 -25.07 -15.57
N GLN A 103 16.75 -26.27 -15.28
CA GLN A 103 17.50 -27.52 -15.38
C GLN A 103 18.83 -27.62 -14.61
N GLY A 104 18.74 -28.28 -13.46
CA GLY A 104 19.74 -29.27 -13.05
C GLY A 104 20.58 -28.92 -11.82
N ALA A 105 20.04 -29.15 -10.62
CA ALA A 105 20.73 -29.82 -9.51
C ALA A 105 19.87 -29.78 -8.23
N GLN A 106 19.23 -30.91 -7.94
CA GLN A 106 19.01 -31.50 -6.61
C GLN A 106 19.28 -30.64 -5.35
N ALA A 107 18.17 -30.36 -4.65
CA ALA A 107 17.96 -30.47 -3.20
C ALA A 107 19.15 -30.24 -2.25
N ARG A 108 19.06 -29.18 -1.42
CA ARG A 108 18.86 -29.30 0.05
C ARG A 108 18.90 -27.93 0.74
N CYS A 109 17.76 -27.61 1.36
CA CYS A 109 17.56 -26.89 2.63
C CYS A 109 18.70 -26.00 3.16
N LEU A 110 18.52 -24.67 3.15
CA LEU A 110 18.90 -23.80 4.27
C LEU A 110 18.02 -22.53 4.29
N PRO A 111 17.43 -22.13 5.43
CA PRO A 111 16.81 -20.82 5.57
C PRO A 111 17.90 -19.74 5.69
N VAL A 112 17.66 -18.59 5.07
CA VAL A 112 18.46 -17.38 5.20
C VAL A 112 18.42 -16.82 6.63
N PRO A 113 19.58 -16.48 7.24
CA PRO A 113 19.60 -15.54 8.36
C PRO A 113 20.52 -14.33 8.09
N HIS A 114 19.89 -13.16 8.12
CA HIS A 114 20.31 -11.86 8.68
C HIS A 114 21.81 -11.53 8.79
N SER A 115 22.25 -10.43 8.12
CA SER A 115 22.96 -9.24 8.67
C SER A 115 23.88 -8.59 7.60
N PRO A 116 23.96 -7.25 7.51
CA PRO A 116 24.92 -6.57 6.64
C PRO A 116 26.30 -6.60 7.29
N THR A 117 27.26 -7.24 6.63
CA THR A 117 28.66 -7.24 7.06
C THR A 117 29.30 -5.92 6.65
N LEU A 118 29.87 -5.21 7.63
CA LEU A 118 30.67 -4.00 7.41
C LEU A 118 31.87 -4.34 6.51
N ASP A 119 31.97 -3.64 5.37
CA ASP A 119 33.15 -3.70 4.51
C ASP A 119 34.30 -2.95 5.18
N LEU A 120 35.11 -3.68 5.94
CA LEU A 120 36.43 -3.24 6.41
C LEU A 120 37.45 -3.63 5.35
N THR A 121 37.62 -2.78 4.35
CA THR A 121 38.73 -2.87 3.39
C THR A 121 40.04 -2.54 4.13
N PRO A 122 41.04 -3.45 4.20
CA PRO A 122 42.36 -3.08 4.68
C PRO A 122 43.08 -2.27 3.59
N ARG A 123 43.17 -0.96 3.80
CA ARG A 123 43.99 -0.05 2.98
C ARG A 123 45.46 -0.44 3.16
N SER A 124 45.96 -1.25 2.23
CA SER A 124 47.36 -1.66 2.14
C SER A 124 48.25 -0.42 2.02
N ARG A 125 48.82 0.02 3.14
CA ARG A 125 49.72 1.16 3.23
C ARG A 125 51.11 0.67 2.82
N ARG A 126 51.46 0.81 1.55
CA ARG A 126 52.84 0.62 1.06
C ARG A 126 53.77 1.51 1.87
N LEU A 127 54.69 0.89 2.59
CA LEU A 127 55.85 1.52 3.21
C LEU A 127 56.78 2.01 2.09
N GLY A 128 57.00 3.32 2.02
CA GLY A 128 58.08 3.90 1.22
C GLY A 128 59.42 3.76 1.96
N PRO A 129 60.55 3.68 1.24
CA PRO A 129 61.85 3.45 1.85
C PRO A 129 62.35 4.69 2.62
N ILE A 130 63.02 4.38 3.72
CA ILE A 130 63.68 5.27 4.66
C ILE A 130 64.97 5.78 4.01
N THR A 131 65.12 7.09 3.83
CA THR A 131 66.42 7.72 3.57
C THR A 131 66.92 8.31 4.88
N GLN A 132 68.02 7.75 5.39
CA GLN A 132 68.85 8.29 6.47
C GLN A 132 69.95 9.19 5.89
N SER A 133 70.40 10.11 6.76
CA SER A 133 71.64 10.91 6.73
C SER A 133 71.63 12.24 5.98
#